data_AF-A0A966STZ7-F1
#
_entry.id   AF-A0A966STZ7-F1
#
_cell.length_a   1.000
_cell.length_b   1.000
_cell.length_c   1.000
_cell.angle_alpha   90.00
_cell.angle_beta   90.00
_cell.angle_gamma   90.00
#
_symmetry.space_group_name_H-M   'P 1'
#
loop_
_entity.id
_entity.type
_entity.pdbx_description
1 polymer ?
#
loop_
_entity_poly.entity_id
_entity_poly.type
_entity_poly.pdbx_seq_one_letter_code
_entity_poly.pdbx_strand_id
1 'polypeptide(L)'
;MDGIKNPLQEVWYITLPMIKPQLLFGSVMAVVAGFSVFEVATSLAGLPSPLYAGHTIVAHMYDFAFIRFEMGYATTVAVFLFLLTFGLGRLLMRMFSSKNEY
;
A
#
# COMPACT_ATOMS: atom_id res chain seq x y z
N MET A 1 19.91 31.20 18.35
CA MET A 1 19.37 30.58 19.57
C MET A 1 18.53 29.33 19.29
N ASP A 2 18.67 28.64 18.14
CA ASP A 2 18.01 27.33 17.96
C ASP A 2 18.91 26.19 17.44
N GLY A 3 20.21 26.43 17.24
CA GLY A 3 21.19 25.35 17.00
C GLY A 3 21.00 24.48 15.74
N ILE A 4 19.97 24.71 14.92
CA ILE A 4 19.71 23.99 13.67
C ILE A 4 20.73 24.43 12.61
N LYS A 5 21.52 23.48 12.10
CA LYS A 5 22.61 23.76 11.14
C LYS A 5 22.25 23.40 9.70
N ASN A 6 21.15 22.69 9.46
CA ASN A 6 20.76 22.18 8.14
C ASN A 6 19.22 22.07 8.00
N PRO A 7 18.60 22.49 6.88
CA PRO A 7 17.16 22.30 6.61
C PRO A 7 16.70 20.84 6.71
N LEU A 8 17.55 19.85 6.42
CA LEU A 8 17.18 18.44 6.63
C LEU A 8 16.97 18.12 8.11
N GLN A 9 17.74 18.72 9.01
CA GLN A 9 17.57 18.55 10.44
C GLN A 9 16.22 19.12 10.90
N GLU A 10 15.81 20.25 10.35
CA GLU A 10 14.48 20.82 10.61
C GLU A 10 13.35 19.86 10.20
N VAL A 11 13.44 19.29 9.00
CA VAL A 11 12.44 18.33 8.49
C VAL A 11 12.35 17.08 9.38
N TRP A 12 13.49 16.49 9.77
CA TRP A 12 13.51 15.25 10.55
C TRP A 12 13.03 15.43 11.99
N TYR A 13 13.42 16.52 12.65
CA TYR A 13 13.18 16.71 14.07
C TYR A 13 11.94 17.57 14.39
N ILE A 14 11.45 18.39 13.45
CA ILE A 14 10.31 19.29 13.68
C ILE A 14 9.14 18.91 12.78
N THR A 15 9.32 18.94 11.45
CA THR A 15 8.20 18.76 10.52
C THR A 15 7.61 17.35 10.59
N LEU A 16 8.43 16.30 10.50
CA LEU A 16 7.99 14.90 10.55
C LEU A 16 7.17 14.53 11.80
N PRO A 17 7.58 14.88 13.05
CA PRO A 17 6.78 14.59 14.22
C PRO A 17 5.48 15.40 14.27
N MET A 18 5.46 16.64 13.77
CA MET A 18 4.26 17.48 13.74
C MET A 18 3.17 16.95 12.80
N ILE A 19 3.55 16.37 11.65
CA ILE A 19 2.60 15.83 10.65
C ILE A 19 2.35 14.32 10.79
N LYS A 20 2.81 13.72 11.88
CA LYS A 20 2.82 12.27 12.09
C LYS A 20 1.44 11.60 11.92
N PRO A 21 0.31 12.16 12.41
CA PRO A 21 -1.01 11.56 12.19
C PRO A 21 -1.45 11.59 10.73
N GLN A 22 -1.18 12.68 10.01
CA GLN A 22 -1.50 12.79 8.58
C GLN A 22 -0.63 11.85 7.73
N LEU A 23 0.66 11.74 8.06
CA LEU A 23 1.60 10.84 7.39
C LEU A 23 1.20 9.37 7.57
N LEU A 24 0.73 9.02 8.77
CA LEU A 24 0.20 7.69 9.09
C LEU A 24 -0.98 7.33 8.20
N PHE A 25 -1.98 8.20 8.15
CA PHE A 25 -3.16 8.01 7.31
C PHE A 25 -2.77 7.91 5.83
N GLY A 26 -1.94 8.82 5.33
CA GLY A 26 -1.45 8.81 3.96
C GLY A 26 -0.68 7.54 3.60
N SER A 27 0.13 7.01 4.53
CA SER A 27 0.90 5.79 4.33
C SER A 27 0.00 4.56 4.18
N VAL A 28 -1.03 4.43 5.03
CA VAL A 28 -1.99 3.32 4.92
C VAL A 28 -2.75 3.42 3.59
N MET A 29 -3.20 4.61 3.21
CA MET A 29 -3.89 4.81 1.95
C MET A 29 -3.00 4.49 0.74
N ALA A 30 -1.73 4.90 0.77
CA ALA A 30 -0.77 4.62 -0.30
C ALA A 30 -0.52 3.11 -0.46
N VAL A 31 -0.43 2.36 0.64
CA VAL A 31 -0.32 0.89 0.59
C VAL A 31 -1.54 0.28 -0.09
N VAL A 32 -2.75 0.65 0.32
CA VAL A 32 -3.98 0.11 -0.27
C VAL A 32 -4.07 0.45 -1.77
N ALA A 33 -3.73 1.67 -2.14
CA ALA A 33 -3.69 2.11 -3.54
C ALA A 33 -2.65 1.33 -4.36
N GLY A 34 -1.45 1.11 -3.82
CA GLY A 34 -0.39 0.36 -4.49
C GLY A 34 -0.75 -1.09 -4.78
N PHE A 35 -1.43 -1.78 -3.85
CA PHE A 35 -1.90 -3.15 -4.08
C PHE A 35 -3.12 -3.24 -4.99
N SER A 36 -3.90 -2.16 -5.12
CA SER A 36 -5.10 -2.07 -5.97
C SER A 36 -4.80 -1.57 -7.39
N VAL A 37 -3.54 -1.60 -7.84
CA VAL A 37 -3.06 -1.08 -9.13
C VAL A 37 -3.43 -1.95 -10.33
N PHE A 38 -4.70 -2.34 -10.44
CA PHE A 38 -5.19 -3.19 -11.53
C PHE A 38 -5.31 -2.44 -12.85
N GLU A 39 -6.09 -1.36 -12.86
CA GLU A 39 -6.45 -0.64 -14.08
C GLU A 39 -5.24 -0.06 -14.81
N VAL A 40 -4.29 0.51 -14.07
CA VAL A 40 -3.05 1.05 -14.63
C VAL A 40 -2.18 -0.07 -15.21
N ALA A 41 -2.09 -1.22 -14.52
CA ALA A 41 -1.28 -2.34 -14.99
C ALA A 41 -1.88 -2.97 -16.27
N THR A 42 -3.19 -3.16 -16.32
CA THR A 42 -3.85 -3.79 -17.47
C THR A 42 -4.00 -2.86 -18.67
N SER A 43 -4.20 -1.56 -18.45
CA SER A 43 -4.22 -0.57 -19.54
C SER A 43 -2.86 -0.43 -20.22
N LEU A 44 -1.77 -0.50 -19.46
CA LEU A 44 -0.43 -0.37 -20.00
C LEU A 44 0.12 -1.68 -20.59
N ALA A 45 -0.02 -2.78 -19.85
CA ALA A 45 0.62 -4.05 -20.19
C ALA A 45 -0.34 -5.08 -20.82
N GLY A 46 -1.64 -4.83 -20.84
CA GLY A 46 -2.65 -5.78 -21.29
C GLY A 46 -2.96 -6.88 -20.25
N LEU A 47 -3.97 -7.69 -20.54
CA LEU A 47 -4.39 -8.84 -19.73
C LEU A 47 -4.54 -10.09 -20.63
N PRO A 48 -3.67 -11.12 -20.50
CA PRO A 48 -2.46 -11.17 -19.69
C PRO A 48 -1.34 -10.28 -20.25
N SER A 49 -0.45 -9.81 -19.39
CA SER A 49 0.71 -9.03 -19.82
C SER A 49 1.78 -9.91 -20.49
N PRO A 50 2.61 -9.38 -21.39
CA PRO A 50 3.71 -10.13 -22.00
C PRO A 50 4.57 -10.78 -20.94
N LEU A 51 4.72 -12.12 -21.02
CA LEU A 51 5.48 -12.93 -20.06
C LEU A 51 5.03 -12.75 -18.59
N TYR A 52 3.80 -12.29 -18.35
CA TYR A 52 3.27 -11.96 -17.02
C TYR A 52 4.07 -10.87 -16.26
N ALA A 53 4.90 -10.09 -16.94
CA ALA A 53 5.79 -9.11 -16.30
C ALA A 53 5.04 -7.97 -15.58
N GLY A 54 3.84 -7.62 -16.04
CA GLY A 54 2.96 -6.63 -15.42
C GLY A 54 1.76 -7.24 -14.72
N HIS A 55 1.77 -8.55 -14.44
CA HIS A 55 0.62 -9.24 -13.89
C HIS A 55 0.51 -9.00 -12.37
N THR A 56 -0.50 -8.22 -11.98
CA THR A 56 -0.76 -7.91 -10.56
C THR A 56 -1.62 -8.98 -9.90
N ILE A 57 -1.62 -9.02 -8.56
CA ILE A 57 -2.47 -9.94 -7.79
C ILE A 57 -3.97 -9.73 -8.05
N VAL A 58 -4.39 -8.48 -8.31
CA VAL A 58 -5.77 -8.16 -8.69
C VAL A 58 -6.06 -8.61 -10.12
N ALA A 59 -5.09 -8.53 -11.04
CA ALA A 59 -5.23 -9.07 -12.39
C ALA A 59 -5.38 -10.59 -12.39
N HIS A 60 -4.64 -11.29 -11.53
CA HIS A 60 -4.79 -12.72 -11.31
C HIS A 60 -6.19 -13.04 -10.78
N MET A 61 -6.63 -12.34 -9.74
CA MET A 61 -7.99 -12.50 -9.21
C MET A 61 -9.07 -12.27 -10.28
N TYR A 62 -8.90 -11.26 -11.13
CA TYR A 62 -9.83 -10.94 -12.21
C TYR A 62 -9.90 -12.04 -13.27
N ASP A 63 -8.76 -12.59 -13.72
CA ASP A 63 -8.71 -13.71 -14.67
C ASP A 63 -9.50 -14.92 -14.14
N PHE A 64 -9.28 -15.28 -12.89
CA PHE A 64 -9.98 -16.41 -12.27
C PHE A 64 -11.47 -16.14 -12.00
N ALA A 65 -11.85 -14.90 -11.68
CA ALA A 65 -13.25 -14.55 -11.42
C ALA A 65 -14.09 -14.49 -12.70
N PHE A 66 -13.59 -13.86 -13.76
CA PHE A 66 -14.41 -13.45 -14.91
C PHE A 66 -14.07 -14.14 -16.23
N ILE A 67 -12.87 -14.72 -16.36
CA ILE A 67 -12.47 -15.44 -17.58
C ILE A 67 -12.61 -16.95 -17.37
N ARG A 68 -12.08 -17.46 -16.25
CA ARG A 68 -12.11 -18.89 -15.91
C ARG A 68 -13.34 -19.31 -15.11
N PHE A 69 -14.09 -18.33 -14.58
CA PHE A 69 -15.28 -18.55 -13.75
C PHE A 69 -15.03 -19.41 -12.48
N GLU A 70 -13.81 -19.40 -11.95
CA GLU A 70 -13.43 -20.08 -10.71
C GLU A 70 -13.59 -19.15 -9.49
N MET A 71 -14.84 -18.77 -9.20
CA MET A 71 -15.17 -17.78 -8.15
C MET A 71 -14.63 -18.15 -6.75
N GLY A 72 -14.59 -19.43 -6.41
CA GLY A 72 -14.03 -19.89 -5.12
C GLY A 72 -12.53 -19.63 -5.00
N TYR A 73 -11.79 -19.82 -6.09
CA TYR A 73 -10.36 -19.50 -6.13
C TYR A 73 -10.14 -17.99 -6.09
N ALA A 74 -10.88 -17.22 -6.89
CA ALA A 74 -10.78 -15.76 -6.90
C ALA A 74 -11.07 -15.14 -5.53
N THR A 75 -12.10 -15.61 -4.82
CA THR A 75 -12.42 -15.13 -3.47
C THR A 75 -11.33 -15.48 -2.44
N THR A 76 -10.67 -16.63 -2.57
CA THR A 76 -9.51 -17.00 -1.74
C THR A 76 -8.36 -16.01 -1.93
N VAL A 77 -8.05 -15.65 -3.19
CA VAL A 77 -7.04 -14.64 -3.52
C VAL A 77 -7.44 -13.27 -2.96
N ALA A 78 -8.72 -12.89 -3.04
CA ALA A 78 -9.23 -11.63 -2.49
C ALA A 78 -9.02 -11.54 -0.96
N VAL A 79 -9.35 -12.60 -0.21
CA VAL A 79 -9.17 -12.65 1.24
C VAL A 79 -7.69 -12.59 1.61
N PHE A 80 -6.83 -13.29 0.86
CA PHE A 80 -5.39 -13.23 1.07
C PHE A 80 -4.84 -11.80 0.87
N LEU A 81 -5.26 -11.13 -0.21
CA LEU A 81 -4.89 -9.73 -0.47
C LEU A 81 -5.40 -8.78 0.62
N PHE A 82 -6.61 -9.00 1.12
CA PHE A 82 -7.15 -8.24 2.25
C PHE A 82 -6.29 -8.41 3.50
N LEU A 83 -5.94 -9.64 3.87
CA LEU A 83 -5.10 -9.90 5.04
C LEU A 83 -3.70 -9.28 4.89
N LEU A 84 -3.14 -9.31 3.69
CA LEU A 84 -1.84 -8.69 3.39
C LEU A 84 -1.90 -7.17 3.58
N THR A 85 -2.86 -6.49 2.93
CA THR A 85 -2.99 -5.03 2.99
C THR A 85 -3.41 -4.55 4.38
N PHE A 86 -4.32 -5.26 5.05
CA PHE A 86 -4.71 -5.00 6.43
C PHE A 86 -3.54 -5.21 7.40
N GLY A 87 -2.77 -6.29 7.23
CA GLY A 87 -1.57 -6.58 8.02
C GLY A 87 -0.52 -5.48 7.90
N LEU A 88 -0.24 -5.02 6.67
CA LEU A 88 0.66 -3.90 6.41
C LEU A 88 0.13 -2.59 7.02
N GLY A 89 -1.16 -2.30 6.87
CA GLY A 89 -1.79 -1.13 7.49
C GLY A 89 -1.65 -1.15 9.02
N ARG A 90 -1.86 -2.32 9.64
CA ARG A 90 -1.69 -2.48 11.09
C ARG A 90 -0.24 -2.41 11.53
N LEU A 91 0.70 -2.90 10.72
CA LEU A 91 2.13 -2.76 10.95
C LEU A 91 2.55 -1.29 10.92
N LEU A 92 2.09 -0.52 9.92
CA LEU A 92 2.35 0.91 9.81
C LEU A 92 1.79 1.68 11.01
N MET A 93 0.53 1.40 11.38
CA MET A 93 -0.05 1.97 12.59
C MET A 93 0.79 1.64 13.83
N ARG A 94 1.26 0.41 13.99
CA ARG A 94 2.10 0.02 15.13
C ARG A 94 3.45 0.70 15.13
N MET A 95 4.12 0.81 13.99
CA MET A 95 5.45 1.44 13.86
C MET A 95 5.41 2.93 14.20
N PHE A 96 4.44 3.65 13.65
CA PHE A 96 4.32 5.09 13.91
C PHE A 96 3.55 5.38 15.20
N SER A 97 2.74 4.47 15.75
CA SER A 97 2.11 4.65 17.08
C SER A 97 3.11 4.58 18.25
N SER A 98 4.43 4.62 18.01
CA SER A 98 5.43 4.80 19.07
C SER A 98 5.22 6.12 19.81
N LYS A 99 4.48 6.02 20.91
CA LYS A 99 4.71 6.57 22.25
C LYS A 99 5.57 7.84 22.29
N ASN A 100 4.92 8.99 22.18
CA ASN A 100 5.39 10.28 22.71
C ASN A 100 4.16 11.03 23.21
N GLU A 101 3.58 10.51 24.29
CA GLU A 101 2.67 11.26 25.15
C GLU A 101 3.21 11.10 26.57
N TYR A 102 4.13 11.99 26.91
CA TYR A 102 4.24 12.62 28.22
C TYR A 102 4.48 14.10 27.97
#